data_AF-A0A2K3DT80-F1
#
_entry.id   AF-A0A2K3DT80-F1
#
_cell.length_a   1.000
_cell.length_b   1.000
_cell.length_c   1.000
_cell.angle_alpha   90.00
_cell.angle_beta   90.00
_cell.angle_gamma   90.00
#
_symmetry.space_group_name_H-M   'P 1'
#
loop_
_entity.id
_entity.type
_entity.pdbx_description
1 polymer ?
#
loop_
_entity_poly.entity_id
_entity_poly.type
_entity_poly.pdbx_seq_one_letter_code
_entity_poly.pdbx_strand_id
1 'polypeptide(L)'
;MGACGRARLVARRAQHASRQPCVAVRAEKKEYYDYKDMPPLPLTVTRIHIPKLDYTVVSKQNEEMRLASLAIFYDIYKDEQYKSRLTRKSAMTALCMYDRDDVEEAQKAPGDYPNIDLLFRVYNQGMDLEFEVEEFMPK
;
A
#
# COMPACT_ATOMS: atom_id res chain seq x y z
N MET A 1 34.55 -42.95 -36.22
CA MET A 1 35.67 -42.44 -35.40
C MET A 1 35.44 -40.95 -35.23
N GLY A 2 35.37 -40.31 -34.07
CA GLY A 2 35.48 -40.70 -32.66
C GLY A 2 35.11 -39.45 -31.84
N ALA A 3 34.46 -39.65 -30.71
CA ALA A 3 33.99 -38.61 -29.80
C ALA A 3 35.11 -38.03 -28.92
N CYS A 4 34.96 -36.77 -28.48
CA CYS A 4 35.41 -36.21 -27.20
C CYS A 4 35.06 -34.70 -27.20
N GLY A 5 34.42 -34.07 -26.22
CA GLY A 5 34.14 -34.41 -24.83
C GLY A 5 34.56 -33.23 -23.93
N ARG A 6 33.63 -32.74 -23.09
CA ARG A 6 33.79 -31.79 -21.95
C ARG A 6 33.89 -30.29 -22.29
N ALA A 7 33.40 -29.34 -21.50
CA ALA A 7 32.49 -29.32 -20.35
C ALA A 7 32.06 -27.85 -20.11
N ARG A 8 30.96 -27.72 -19.35
CA ARG A 8 30.25 -26.50 -18.91
C ARG A 8 31.13 -25.31 -18.51
N LEU A 9 30.64 -24.10 -18.84
CA LEU A 9 30.61 -23.02 -17.85
C LEU A 9 29.31 -22.20 -18.01
N VAL A 10 28.43 -22.37 -17.04
CA VAL A 10 27.25 -21.53 -16.82
C VAL A 10 27.73 -20.27 -16.13
N ALA A 11 27.83 -19.16 -16.85
CA ALA A 11 28.06 -17.86 -16.24
C ALA A 11 26.72 -17.18 -15.93
N ARG A 12 26.28 -17.33 -14.68
CA ARG A 12 25.32 -16.43 -14.04
C ARG A 12 25.98 -15.07 -13.85
N ARG A 13 25.33 -13.99 -14.30
CA ARG A 13 25.35 -12.65 -13.66
C ARG A 13 24.22 -11.82 -14.30
N ALA A 14 23.14 -11.65 -13.55
CA ALA A 14 22.83 -10.42 -12.81
C ALA A 14 22.13 -9.41 -13.73
N GLN A 15 20.80 -9.45 -13.72
CA GLN A 15 20.02 -8.39 -13.07
C GLN A 15 20.22 -7.02 -13.74
N HIS A 16 19.68 -6.87 -14.94
CA HIS A 16 19.04 -5.62 -15.33
C HIS A 16 17.56 -5.92 -15.47
N ALA A 17 16.92 -6.22 -14.33
CA ALA A 17 15.50 -5.96 -14.18
C ALA A 17 15.39 -4.45 -14.30
N SER A 18 15.02 -3.99 -15.48
CA SER A 18 14.58 -2.62 -15.76
C SER A 18 13.73 -2.17 -14.58
N ARG A 19 14.30 -1.30 -13.75
CA ARG A 19 13.57 -0.56 -12.72
C ARG A 19 12.47 0.18 -13.46
N GLN A 20 11.28 -0.42 -13.48
CA GLN A 20 10.09 0.27 -13.94
C GLN A 20 9.99 1.53 -13.05
N PRO A 21 9.94 2.72 -13.66
CA PRO A 21 9.86 3.95 -12.89
C PRO A 21 8.59 3.86 -12.04
N CYS A 22 8.78 4.03 -10.74
CA CYS A 22 7.73 4.20 -9.76
C CYS A 22 6.69 5.13 -10.41
N VAL A 23 5.47 4.63 -10.58
CA VAL A 23 4.43 5.25 -11.40
C VAL A 23 4.39 6.77 -11.19
N ALA A 24 4.82 7.49 -12.21
CA ALA A 24 5.01 8.94 -12.28
C ALA A 24 3.66 9.69 -12.27
N VAL A 25 2.89 9.60 -11.19
CA VAL A 25 1.56 10.24 -11.15
C VAL A 25 1.33 11.11 -9.91
N ARG A 26 2.06 10.92 -8.79
CA ARG A 26 2.05 11.85 -7.64
C ARG A 26 3.37 11.89 -6.86
N ALA A 27 4.11 10.78 -6.80
CA ALA A 27 5.41 10.71 -6.14
C ALA A 27 6.47 11.68 -6.72
N GLU A 28 6.37 12.04 -8.00
CA GLU A 28 7.28 13.02 -8.64
C GLU A 28 7.02 14.46 -8.19
N LYS A 29 5.83 14.78 -7.65
CA LYS A 29 5.53 16.14 -7.19
C LYS A 29 6.17 16.49 -5.85
N LYS A 30 6.81 15.53 -5.15
CA LYS A 30 7.29 15.72 -3.77
C LYS A 30 6.25 16.38 -2.86
N GLU A 31 4.97 16.18 -3.13
CA GLU A 31 3.89 16.46 -2.18
C GLU A 31 3.93 15.33 -1.15
N TYR A 32 4.99 15.32 -0.35
CA TYR A 32 5.01 14.63 0.93
C TYR A 32 4.05 15.41 1.81
N TYR A 33 2.86 14.86 2.02
CA TYR A 33 2.01 15.37 3.07
C TYR A 33 2.62 14.88 4.39
N ASP A 34 3.22 15.80 5.16
CA ASP A 34 3.25 15.64 6.61
C ASP A 34 1.78 15.40 7.00
N TYR A 35 1.49 14.46 7.91
CA TYR A 35 0.12 14.21 8.38
C TYR A 35 -0.56 15.51 8.88
N LYS A 36 0.24 16.54 9.23
CA LYS A 36 -0.21 17.89 9.56
C LYS A 36 -0.80 18.69 8.39
N ASP A 37 -0.41 18.36 7.16
CA ASP A 37 -0.86 19.00 5.91
C ASP A 37 -1.99 18.21 5.22
N MET A 38 -2.45 17.10 5.81
CA MET A 38 -3.59 16.35 5.28
C MET A 38 -4.88 17.16 5.41
N PRO A 39 -5.80 17.08 4.41
CA PRO A 39 -7.13 17.64 4.54
C PRO A 39 -7.82 17.11 5.81
N PRO A 40 -8.75 17.89 6.41
CA PRO A 40 -9.37 17.51 7.68
C PRO A 40 -9.94 16.10 7.60
N LEU A 41 -9.68 15.31 8.64
CA LEU A 41 -10.10 13.92 8.72
C LEU A 41 -11.61 13.81 8.45
N PRO A 42 -12.04 12.81 7.68
CA PRO A 42 -13.44 12.65 7.36
C PRO A 42 -14.20 12.14 8.59
N LEU A 43 -14.72 13.06 9.41
CA LEU A 43 -15.46 12.76 10.63
C LEU A 43 -16.69 11.87 10.38
N THR A 44 -17.19 11.89 9.13
CA THR A 44 -18.32 11.08 8.67
C THR A 44 -17.96 9.61 8.48
N VAL A 45 -16.70 9.22 8.29
CA VAL A 45 -16.36 7.81 8.01
C VAL A 45 -16.52 6.95 9.27
N THR A 46 -17.40 5.96 9.21
CA THR A 46 -17.64 5.00 10.29
C THR A 46 -16.73 3.80 10.22
N ARG A 47 -16.44 3.31 9.00
CA ARG A 47 -15.63 2.12 8.76
C ARG A 47 -15.00 2.12 7.38
N ILE A 48 -13.75 1.67 7.31
CA ILE A 48 -13.08 1.29 6.07
C ILE A 48 -12.78 -0.21 6.16
N HIS A 49 -13.29 -1.00 5.22
CA HIS A 49 -13.12 -2.46 5.25
C HIS A 49 -12.89 -3.06 3.86
N ILE A 50 -12.27 -4.25 3.86
CA ILE A 50 -11.94 -5.02 2.66
C ILE A 50 -12.76 -6.31 2.70
N PRO A 51 -13.92 -6.38 2.02
CA PRO A 51 -14.85 -7.50 2.13
C PRO A 51 -14.21 -8.85 1.83
N LYS A 52 -13.39 -8.91 0.77
CA LYS A 52 -12.75 -10.15 0.31
C LYS A 52 -11.80 -10.78 1.34
N LEU A 53 -11.27 -9.99 2.28
CA LEU A 53 -10.37 -10.45 3.32
C LEU A 53 -11.00 -10.48 4.71
N ASP A 54 -12.27 -10.08 4.83
CA ASP A 54 -12.92 -9.78 6.12
C ASP A 54 -12.02 -8.91 7.03
N TYR A 55 -11.36 -7.93 6.41
CA TYR A 55 -10.35 -7.11 7.08
C TYR A 55 -10.87 -5.70 7.31
N THR A 56 -10.77 -5.20 8.54
CA THR A 56 -11.14 -3.83 8.89
C THR A 56 -9.90 -2.96 9.02
N VAL A 57 -9.76 -2.00 8.13
CA VAL A 57 -8.64 -1.05 8.11
C VAL A 57 -8.78 -0.07 9.28
N VAL A 58 -9.94 0.57 9.38
CA VAL A 58 -10.31 1.47 10.47
C VAL A 58 -11.80 1.30 10.78
N SER A 59 -12.16 1.40 12.06
CA SER A 59 -13.52 1.57 12.56
C SER A 59 -13.54 2.64 13.64
N LYS A 60 -14.72 3.20 13.96
CA LYS A 60 -14.86 4.16 15.06
C LYS A 60 -14.27 3.71 16.41
N GLN A 61 -14.19 2.40 16.65
CA GLN A 61 -13.63 1.84 17.89
C GLN A 61 -12.10 1.96 17.97
N ASN A 62 -11.41 2.04 16.84
CA ASN A 62 -9.94 2.11 16.77
C ASN A 62 -9.43 3.31 15.98
N GLU A 63 -10.32 4.24 15.62
CA GLU A 63 -10.04 5.42 14.82
C GLU A 63 -8.94 6.28 15.43
N GLU A 64 -9.02 6.57 16.74
CA GLU A 64 -8.05 7.41 17.45
C GLU A 64 -6.61 6.87 17.36
N MET A 65 -6.45 5.54 17.32
CA MET A 65 -5.13 4.89 17.17
C MET A 65 -4.72 4.72 15.70
N ARG A 66 -5.62 4.94 14.75
CA ARG A 66 -5.43 4.65 13.33
C ARG A 66 -5.74 5.85 12.44
N LEU A 67 -5.61 7.08 12.95
CA LEU A 67 -5.90 8.32 12.22
C LEU A 67 -5.12 8.43 10.90
N ALA A 68 -3.84 8.07 10.91
CA ALA A 68 -3.02 8.02 9.69
C ALA A 68 -3.61 7.04 8.66
N SER A 69 -4.01 5.84 9.10
CA SER A 69 -4.64 4.85 8.22
C SER A 69 -5.98 5.33 7.68
N LEU A 70 -6.79 6.00 8.50
CA LEU A 70 -8.06 6.58 8.07
C LEU A 70 -7.82 7.57 6.93
N ALA A 71 -6.93 8.53 7.15
CA ALA A 71 -6.64 9.58 6.19
C ALA A 71 -6.08 9.03 4.87
N ILE A 72 -5.09 8.13 4.95
CA ILE A 72 -4.43 7.53 3.79
C ILE A 72 -5.43 6.70 2.97
N PHE A 73 -6.17 5.78 3.60
CA PHE A 73 -7.07 4.92 2.85
C PHE A 73 -8.26 5.69 2.28
N TYR A 74 -8.74 6.73 2.97
CA TYR A 74 -9.79 7.58 2.45
C TYR A 74 -9.32 8.45 1.27
N ASP A 75 -8.08 8.95 1.30
CA ASP A 75 -7.49 9.67 0.16
C ASP A 75 -7.40 8.75 -1.08
N ILE A 76 -6.90 7.52 -0.90
CA ILE A 76 -6.87 6.50 -1.97
C ILE A 76 -8.28 6.17 -2.47
N TYR A 77 -9.28 6.13 -1.59
CA TYR A 77 -10.67 5.84 -1.96
C TYR A 77 -11.28 6.91 -2.85
N LYS A 78 -11.03 8.20 -2.52
CA LYS A 78 -11.55 9.36 -3.24
C LYS A 78 -10.83 9.62 -4.57
N ASP A 79 -9.61 9.15 -4.70
CA ASP A 79 -8.83 9.35 -5.90
C ASP A 79 -9.27 8.40 -7.02
N GLU A 80 -10.00 8.95 -8.01
CA GLU A 80 -10.55 8.22 -9.15
C GLU A 80 -9.50 7.41 -9.92
N GLN A 81 -8.22 7.78 -9.84
CA GLN A 81 -7.14 7.04 -10.51
C GLN A 81 -7.01 5.60 -10.01
N TYR A 82 -7.45 5.34 -8.77
CA TYR A 82 -7.39 4.02 -8.13
C TYR A 82 -8.74 3.30 -8.15
N LYS A 83 -9.81 3.96 -8.59
CA LYS A 83 -11.18 3.40 -8.69
C LYS A 83 -11.64 2.70 -7.40
N SER A 84 -11.25 3.24 -6.24
CA SER A 84 -11.56 2.66 -4.92
C SER A 84 -11.02 1.23 -4.72
N ARG A 85 -9.83 0.94 -5.27
CA ARG A 85 -9.18 -0.38 -5.17
C ARG A 85 -7.77 -0.30 -4.59
N LEU A 86 -7.44 -1.27 -3.75
CA LEU A 86 -6.09 -1.58 -3.30
C LEU A 86 -5.44 -2.52 -4.32
N THR A 87 -4.63 -1.91 -5.17
CA THR A 87 -3.80 -2.54 -6.18
C THR A 87 -2.34 -2.30 -5.82
N ARG A 88 -1.40 -2.90 -6.56
CA ARG A 88 0.03 -2.61 -6.38
C ARG A 88 0.36 -1.11 -6.46
N LYS A 89 -0.35 -0.35 -7.31
CA LYS A 89 -0.12 1.08 -7.48
C LYS A 89 -0.61 1.88 -6.27
N SER A 90 -1.86 1.69 -5.85
CA SER A 90 -2.41 2.38 -4.67
C SER A 90 -1.74 1.96 -3.38
N ALA A 91 -1.34 0.68 -3.26
CA ALA A 91 -0.60 0.21 -2.09
C ALA A 91 0.78 0.87 -1.96
N MET A 92 1.50 1.03 -3.08
CA MET A 92 2.78 1.75 -3.08
C MET A 92 2.59 3.23 -2.70
N THR A 93 1.57 3.90 -3.25
CA THR A 93 1.24 5.28 -2.88
C THR A 93 0.96 5.39 -1.38
N ALA A 94 0.09 4.52 -0.85
CA ALA A 94 -0.27 4.52 0.57
C ALA A 94 0.95 4.28 1.47
N LEU A 95 1.84 3.34 1.12
CA LEU A 95 3.09 3.11 1.86
C LEU A 95 4.00 4.34 1.87
N CYS A 96 4.01 5.14 0.81
CA CYS A 96 4.78 6.39 0.76
C CYS A 96 4.17 7.53 1.58
N MET A 97 2.91 7.41 2.01
CA MET A 97 2.22 8.41 2.84
C MET A 97 2.38 8.15 4.34
N TYR A 98 2.80 6.94 4.73
CA TYR A 98 3.19 6.67 6.12
C TYR A 98 4.57 7.25 6.42
N ASP A 99 4.81 7.52 7.70
CA ASP A 99 6.13 7.89 8.17
C ASP A 99 7.13 6.77 7.88
N ARG A 100 8.32 7.16 7.46
CA ARG A 100 9.36 6.22 7.07
C ARG A 100 9.71 5.26 8.22
N ASP A 101 9.75 5.77 9.45
CA ASP A 101 10.08 4.98 10.63
C ASP A 101 9.02 3.91 10.89
N ASP A 102 7.72 4.24 10.79
CA ASP A 102 6.61 3.28 10.90
C ASP A 102 6.70 2.17 9.84
N VAL A 103 7.03 2.54 8.60
CA VAL A 103 7.18 1.58 7.49
C VAL A 103 8.37 0.65 7.72
N GLU A 104 9.50 1.18 8.20
CA GLU A 104 10.68 0.39 8.53
C GLU A 104 10.47 -0.50 9.75
N GLU A 105 9.72 -0.04 10.75
CA GLU A 105 9.34 -0.84 11.92
C GLU A 105 8.38 -1.96 11.56
N ALA A 106 7.35 -1.70 10.75
CA ALA A 106 6.43 -2.71 10.24
C ALA A 106 7.15 -3.86 9.54
N GLN A 107 8.23 -3.56 8.78
CA GLN A 107 9.05 -4.60 8.15
C GLN A 107 9.83 -5.46 9.15
N LYS A 108 10.19 -4.90 10.31
CA LYS A 108 10.94 -5.59 11.36
C LYS A 108 10.02 -6.37 12.32
N ALA A 109 8.80 -5.87 12.52
CA ALA A 109 7.81 -6.44 13.42
C ALA A 109 6.44 -6.64 12.72
N PRO A 110 6.31 -7.68 11.87
CA PRO A 110 5.04 -8.01 11.23
C PRO A 110 3.97 -8.33 12.28
N GLY A 111 2.79 -7.73 12.14
CA GLY A 111 1.65 -7.84 13.05
C GLY A 111 1.40 -6.60 13.90
N ASP A 112 2.45 -5.81 14.20
CA ASP A 112 2.32 -4.60 15.01
C ASP A 112 1.69 -3.46 14.20
N TYR A 113 1.89 -3.46 12.88
CA TYR A 113 1.37 -2.47 11.94
C TYR A 113 0.48 -3.13 10.88
N PRO A 114 -0.70 -3.67 11.26
CA PRO A 114 -1.46 -4.58 10.41
C PRO A 114 -1.96 -3.94 9.11
N ASN A 115 -2.16 -2.61 9.09
CA ASN A 115 -2.52 -1.87 7.89
C ASN A 115 -1.32 -1.71 6.93
N ILE A 116 -0.12 -1.46 7.46
CA ILE A 116 1.10 -1.38 6.66
C ILE A 116 1.44 -2.79 6.12
N ASP A 117 1.27 -3.83 6.93
CA ASP A 117 1.45 -5.23 6.53
C ASP A 117 0.51 -5.63 5.39
N LEU A 118 -0.77 -5.21 5.48
CA LEU A 118 -1.73 -5.39 4.42
C LEU A 118 -1.25 -4.74 3.11
N LEU A 119 -0.74 -3.51 3.16
CA LEU A 119 -0.23 -2.82 1.98
C LEU A 119 0.99 -3.52 1.38
N PHE A 120 1.91 -4.00 2.22
CA PHE A 120 3.02 -4.84 1.76
C PHE A 120 2.53 -6.13 1.11
N ARG A 121 1.51 -6.77 1.67
CA ARG A 121 0.90 -7.98 1.11
C ARG A 121 0.31 -7.69 -0.27
N VAL A 122 -0.49 -6.63 -0.41
CA VAL A 122 -1.07 -6.19 -1.68
C VAL A 122 0.02 -5.91 -2.71
N TYR A 123 1.06 -5.16 -2.31
CA TYR A 123 2.16 -4.78 -3.18
C TYR A 123 2.99 -6.00 -3.66
N ASN A 124 3.39 -6.87 -2.74
CA ASN A 124 4.27 -8.02 -3.01
C ASN A 124 3.55 -9.17 -3.72
N GLN A 125 2.28 -9.42 -3.38
CA GLN A 125 1.50 -10.50 -3.98
C GLN A 125 0.72 -10.04 -5.22
N GLY A 126 0.79 -8.75 -5.58
CA GLY A 126 0.07 -8.20 -6.72
C GLY A 126 -1.45 -8.33 -6.58
N MET A 127 -1.96 -8.18 -5.35
CA MET A 127 -3.39 -8.32 -5.09
C MET A 127 -4.16 -7.15 -5.72
N ASP A 128 -5.40 -7.44 -6.07
CA ASP A 128 -6.38 -6.46 -6.48
C ASP A 128 -7.62 -6.66 -5.59
N LEU A 129 -7.79 -5.71 -4.66
CA LEU A 129 -8.81 -5.75 -3.62
C LEU A 129 -9.67 -4.50 -3.71
N GLU A 130 -10.97 -4.71 -3.69
CA GLU A 130 -11.93 -3.64 -3.46
C GLU A 130 -12.01 -3.36 -1.97
N PHE A 131 -12.18 -2.09 -1.61
CA PHE A 131 -12.40 -1.68 -0.24
C PHE A 131 -13.50 -0.65 -0.19
N GLU A 132 -14.32 -0.74 0.85
CA GLU A 132 -15.55 0.03 1.01
C GLU A 132 -15.38 1.00 2.16
N VAL A 133 -15.97 2.19 1.99
CA VAL A 133 -16.03 3.22 3.01
C VAL A 133 -17.49 3.42 3.40
N GLU A 134 -17.79 3.11 4.65
CA GLU A 134 -19.08 3.41 5.26
C GLU A 134 -19.01 4.83 5.86
N GLU A 135 -19.95 5.69 5.48
CA GLU A 135 -20.08 7.06 6.00
C GLU A 135 -21.41 7.23 6.76
N PHE A 136 -21.35 7.93 7.90
CA PHE A 136 -22.51 8.42 8.61
C PHE A 136 -23.11 9.59 7.85
N MET A 137 -24.28 9.39 7.25
CA MET A 137 -25.14 10.46 6.78
C MET A 137 -26.15 10.81 7.87
N PRO A 138 -26.04 11.97 8.57
CA PRO A 138 -27.14 12.45 9.38
C PRO A 138 -28.34 12.72 8.46
N LYS A 139 -29.50 12.16 8.81
CA LYS A 139 -30.78 12.47 8.18
C LYS A 139 -31.25 13.87 8.56
#